data_AF-A0A2M9CSH4-F1
#
_entry.id   AF-A0A2M9CSH4-F1
#
_cell.length_a   1.000
_cell.length_b   1.000
_cell.length_c   1.000
_cell.angle_alpha   90.00
_cell.angle_beta   90.00
_cell.angle_gamma   90.00
#
_symmetry.space_group_name_H-M   'P 1'
#
loop_
_entity.id
_entity.type
_entity.pdbx_description
1 polymer ?
#
loop_
_entity_poly.entity_id
_entity_poly.type
_entity_poly.pdbx_seq_one_letter_code
_entity_poly.pdbx_strand_id
1 'polypeptide(L)'
;MISNISSRLMALHLSPFILEPDLTQCMEMLAKQYEEYLGYLEIGFDGAQAREKAELQDSLKFKTAYHAWKACHSGDKLFVS
;
A
#
# COMPACT_ATOMS: atom_id res chain seq x y z
N MET A 1 17.23 21.90 -35.78
CA MET A 1 16.95 22.38 -34.40
C MET A 1 15.61 21.81 -33.97
N ILE A 2 15.60 20.60 -33.39
CA ILE A 2 14.40 20.04 -32.78
C ILE A 2 14.38 20.56 -31.35
N SER A 3 13.43 21.46 -31.08
CA SER A 3 13.25 22.10 -29.78
C SER A 3 12.86 21.07 -28.73
N ASN A 4 13.51 21.19 -27.58
CA ASN A 4 13.56 20.27 -26.47
C ASN A 4 12.24 20.23 -25.66
N ILE A 5 11.23 19.51 -26.18
CA ILE A 5 10.00 19.21 -25.42
C ILE A 5 10.16 17.92 -24.58
N SER A 6 11.24 17.15 -24.78
CA SER A 6 11.38 15.83 -24.17
C SER A 6 11.78 15.84 -22.68
N SER A 7 12.31 16.93 -22.13
CA SER A 7 12.83 16.93 -20.76
C SER A 7 11.80 17.21 -19.67
N ARG A 8 10.60 17.71 -19.99
CA ARG A 8 9.57 18.05 -18.98
C ARG A 8 8.46 17.01 -18.83
N LEU A 9 8.30 16.10 -19.79
CA LEU A 9 7.31 15.01 -19.70
C LEU A 9 7.73 13.85 -18.79
N MET A 10 8.98 13.81 -18.33
CA MET A 10 9.49 12.82 -17.38
C MET A 10 9.60 13.37 -15.94
N ALA A 11 9.14 14.59 -15.68
CA ALA A 11 9.15 15.19 -14.34
C ALA A 11 7.85 14.92 -13.55
N LEU A 12 7.07 13.92 -13.94
CA LEU A 12 6.03 13.31 -13.12
C LEU A 12 6.54 12.03 -12.43
N HIS A 13 7.84 11.93 -12.18
CA HIS A 13 8.31 11.17 -11.04
C HIS A 13 7.83 11.91 -9.80
N LEU A 14 6.62 11.55 -9.36
CA LEU A 14 6.10 11.80 -8.03
C LEU A 14 7.29 11.68 -7.06
N SER A 15 7.74 12.84 -6.59
CA SER A 15 8.72 12.94 -5.51
C SER A 15 8.31 11.92 -4.44
N PRO A 16 9.19 10.98 -4.05
CA PRO A 16 8.90 10.07 -2.97
C PRO A 16 8.74 10.95 -1.74
N PHE A 17 7.48 11.24 -1.40
CA PHE A 17 7.10 12.03 -0.26
C PHE A 17 7.76 11.35 0.93
N ILE A 18 8.75 12.01 1.55
CA ILE A 18 9.29 11.53 2.82
C ILE A 18 8.10 11.56 3.77
N LEU A 19 7.56 10.37 3.99
CA LEU A 19 6.41 10.14 4.81
C LEU A 19 6.84 10.48 6.24
N GLU A 20 6.08 11.33 6.92
CA GLU A 20 6.31 11.57 8.34
C GLU A 20 6.39 10.21 9.07
N PRO A 21 7.29 10.03 10.05
CA PRO A 21 7.55 8.73 10.67
C PRO A 21 6.28 8.05 11.19
N ASP A 22 5.31 8.84 11.66
CA ASP A 22 4.00 8.36 12.11
C ASP A 22 3.16 7.79 10.97
N LEU A 23 3.24 8.38 9.78
CA LEU A 23 2.51 7.91 8.60
C LEU A 23 3.15 6.63 8.03
N THR A 24 4.47 6.43 8.14
CA THR A 24 5.10 5.13 7.83
C THR A 24 4.57 4.03 8.75
N GLN A 25 4.51 4.27 10.06
CA GLN A 25 3.96 3.30 11.03
C GLN A 25 2.48 3.00 10.75
N CYS A 26 1.69 4.02 10.38
CA CYS A 26 0.29 3.82 9.96
C CYS A 26 0.19 2.89 8.75
N MET A 27 1.05 3.09 7.74
CA MET A 27 1.05 2.27 6.53
C MET A 27 1.50 0.83 6.81
N GLU A 28 2.52 0.63 7.65
CA GLU A 28 2.94 -0.71 8.07
C GLU A 28 1.84 -1.44 8.85
N MET A 29 1.14 -0.76 9.74
CA MET A 29 0.01 -1.33 10.48
C MET A 29 -1.11 -1.77 9.53
N LEU A 30 -1.45 -0.95 8.54
CA LEU A 30 -2.45 -1.28 7.52
C LEU A 30 -2.01 -2.44 6.62
N ALA A 31 -0.72 -2.50 6.26
CA ALA A 31 -0.17 -3.61 5.50
C ALA A 31 -0.30 -4.94 6.26
N LYS A 32 -0.02 -4.94 7.57
CA LYS A 32 -0.18 -6.12 8.44
C LYS A 32 -1.63 -6.57 8.54
N GLN A 33 -2.59 -5.64 8.65
CA GLN A 33 -4.02 -6.00 8.64
C GLN A 33 -4.43 -6.69 7.33
N TYR A 34 -3.85 -6.27 6.19
CA TYR A 34 -4.10 -6.98 4.92
C TYR A 34 -3.44 -8.36 4.88
N GLU A 35 -2.25 -8.51 5.47
CA GLU A 35 -1.57 -9.80 5.61
C GLU A 35 -2.38 -10.77 6.48
N GLU A 36 -2.96 -10.30 7.58
CA GLU A 36 -3.90 -11.08 8.41
C GLU A 36 -5.12 -11.53 7.60
N TYR A 37 -5.71 -10.64 6.79
CA TYR A 37 -6.79 -10.99 5.88
C TYR A 37 -6.42 -12.14 4.95
N LEU A 38 -5.22 -12.09 4.35
CA LEU A 38 -4.72 -13.18 3.49
C LEU A 38 -4.54 -14.48 4.30
N GLY A 39 -4.00 -14.40 5.52
CA GLY A 39 -3.86 -15.55 6.41
C GLY A 39 -5.20 -16.20 6.78
N TYR A 40 -6.26 -15.39 7.00
CA TYR A 40 -7.60 -15.93 7.23
C TYR A 40 -8.18 -16.64 6.00
N LEU A 41 -7.94 -16.12 4.79
CA LEU A 41 -8.32 -16.82 3.56
C LEU A 41 -7.60 -18.16 3.42
N GLU A 42 -6.30 -18.21 3.74
CA GLU A 42 -5.49 -19.42 3.64
C GLU A 42 -5.98 -20.55 4.56
N ILE A 43 -6.49 -20.21 5.75
CA ILE A 43 -7.06 -21.18 6.69
C ILE A 43 -8.56 -21.47 6.46
N GLY A 44 -9.11 -21.00 5.33
CA GLY A 44 -10.43 -21.40 4.83
C GLY A 44 -11.61 -20.54 5.27
N PHE A 45 -11.38 -19.34 5.83
CA PHE A 45 -12.47 -18.39 6.03
C PHE A 45 -12.94 -17.83 4.68
N ASP A 46 -14.25 -17.56 4.56
CA ASP A 46 -14.74 -16.83 3.40
C ASP A 46 -14.27 -15.37 3.41
N GLY A 47 -14.41 -14.68 2.27
CA GLY A 47 -13.92 -13.32 2.12
C GLY A 47 -14.56 -12.29 3.07
N ALA A 48 -15.81 -12.50 3.50
CA ALA A 48 -16.49 -11.61 4.44
C ALA A 48 -15.99 -11.86 5.86
N GLN A 49 -15.88 -13.13 6.27
CA GLN A 49 -15.35 -13.53 7.57
C GLN A 49 -13.88 -13.14 7.74
N ALA A 50 -13.05 -13.32 6.71
CA ALA A 50 -11.65 -12.92 6.73
C ALA A 50 -11.50 -11.40 6.88
N ARG A 51 -12.34 -10.61 6.18
CA ARG A 51 -12.39 -9.15 6.36
C ARG A 51 -12.84 -8.76 7.75
N GLU A 52 -13.81 -9.49 8.31
CA GLU A 52 -14.28 -9.22 9.66
C GLU A 52 -13.18 -9.44 10.69
N LYS A 53 -12.50 -10.58 10.61
CA LYS A 53 -11.43 -10.96 11.54
C LYS A 53 -10.17 -10.09 11.45
N ALA A 54 -9.88 -9.54 10.28
CA ALA A 54 -8.79 -8.59 10.06
C ALA A 54 -9.20 -7.12 10.28
N GLU A 55 -10.44 -6.87 10.74
CA GLU A 55 -11.01 -5.52 10.91
C GLU A 55 -11.01 -4.66 9.63
N LEU A 56 -11.19 -5.28 8.44
CA LEU A 56 -11.22 -4.63 7.13
C LEU A 56 -12.62 -4.64 6.49
N GLN A 57 -13.68 -4.49 7.29
CA GLN A 57 -15.06 -4.44 6.80
C GLN A 57 -15.34 -3.15 6.02
N ASP A 58 -14.71 -2.04 6.42
CA ASP A 58 -14.81 -0.78 5.70
C ASP A 58 -14.09 -0.86 4.34
N SER A 59 -14.79 -0.48 3.28
CA SER A 59 -14.30 -0.64 1.91
C SER A 59 -13.10 0.25 1.60
N LEU A 60 -13.00 1.42 2.23
CA LEU A 60 -11.86 2.32 2.05
C LEU A 60 -10.67 1.77 2.84
N LYS A 61 -10.86 1.37 4.11
CA LYS A 61 -9.82 0.71 4.93
C LYS A 61 -9.25 -0.51 4.23
N PHE A 62 -10.10 -1.38 3.66
CA PHE A 62 -9.65 -2.55 2.90
C PHE A 62 -8.77 -2.18 1.69
N LYS A 63 -9.18 -1.18 0.90
CA LYS A 63 -8.38 -0.71 -0.25
C LYS A 63 -7.06 -0.10 0.20
N THR A 64 -7.06 0.70 1.25
CA THR A 64 -5.84 1.32 1.79
C THR A 64 -4.88 0.25 2.31
N ALA A 65 -5.39 -0.74 3.04
CA ALA A 65 -4.61 -1.88 3.54
C ALA A 65 -3.98 -2.69 2.38
N TYR A 66 -4.75 -2.97 1.32
CA TYR A 66 -4.22 -3.60 0.10
C TYR A 66 -3.07 -2.80 -0.52
N HIS A 67 -3.26 -1.49 -0.69
CA HIS A 67 -2.25 -0.64 -1.29
C HIS A 67 -0.99 -0.52 -0.41
N ALA A 68 -1.16 -0.42 0.90
CA ALA A 68 -0.06 -0.42 1.86
C ALA A 68 0.74 -1.73 1.78
N TRP A 69 0.05 -2.88 1.85
CA TRP A 69 0.67 -4.20 1.71
C TRP A 69 1.44 -4.36 0.40
N LYS A 70 0.81 -3.98 -0.72
CA LYS A 70 1.44 -4.03 -2.04
C LYS A 70 2.70 -3.17 -2.08
N ALA A 71 2.67 -1.98 -1.50
CA ALA A 71 3.80 -1.07 -1.51
C ALA A 71 4.96 -1.57 -0.61
N CYS A 72 4.68 -2.29 0.48
CA CYS A 72 5.69 -2.98 1.29
C CYS A 72 6.30 -4.21 0.57
N HIS A 73 5.51 -4.94 -0.25
CA HIS A 73 5.94 -6.21 -0.86
C HIS A 73 6.54 -6.08 -2.26
N SER A 74 6.25 -4.99 -2.99
CA SER A 74 6.67 -4.85 -4.39
C SER A 74 8.15 -4.48 -4.58
N GLY A 75 8.96 -4.44 -3.51
CA GLY A 75 10.38 -4.09 -3.59
C GLY A 75 10.66 -2.63 -3.99
N ASP A 76 9.61 -1.86 -4.32
CA ASP A 76 9.67 -0.40 -4.32
C ASP A 76 9.97 0.02 -2.88
N LYS A 77 11.23 0.34 -2.62
CA LYS A 77 11.74 0.94 -1.38
C LYS A 77 11.12 2.33 -1.17
N LEU A 78 9.82 2.40 -0.97
CA LEU A 78 9.10 3.61 -0.57
C LEU A 78 9.09 3.78 0.96
N PHE A 79 9.52 2.77 1.73
CA PHE A 79 9.30 2.71 3.20
C PHE A 79 10.49 2.26 4.04
N VAL A 80 11.70 2.11 3.47
CA VAL A 80 12.89 1.74 4.26
C VAL A 80 14.01 2.75 4.02
N SER A 81 14.22 3.61 5.01
CA SER A 81 15.51 4.25 5.33
C SER A 81 15.61 4.34 6.84
#